data_AF-A0A2N2LA73-F1
#
_entry.id   AF-A0A2N2LA73-F1
#
_cell.length_a   1.000
_cell.length_b   1.000
_cell.length_c   1.000
_cell.angle_alpha   90.00
_cell.angle_beta   90.00
_cell.angle_gamma   90.00
#
_symmetry.space_group_name_H-M   'P 1'
#
loop_
_entity.id
_entity.type
_entity.pdbx_description
1 polymer ?
#
loop_
_entity_poly.entity_id
_entity_poly.type
_entity_poly.pdbx_seq_one_letter_code
_entity_poly.pdbx_strand_id
1 'polypeptide(L)' 'MSRAASVPPALPAIAPARLRAVRSRLLAWYAEHEQPFPWRTARDPYAAMVAAVAAQQTQMSRVLEIY' A
#
# COMPACT_ATOMS: atom_id res chain seq x y z
N MET A 1 -36.58 -9.93 -5.06
CA MET A 1 -36.18 -9.70 -3.65
C MET A 1 -35.04 -8.67 -3.66
N SER A 2 -35.34 -7.40 -3.40
CA SER A 2 -34.34 -6.31 -3.47
C SER A 2 -33.56 -6.24 -2.16
N ARG A 3 -32.25 -6.48 -2.21
CA ARG A 3 -31.35 -6.33 -1.07
C ARG A 3 -31.01 -4.84 -0.94
N ALA A 4 -31.61 -4.17 0.04
CA ALA A 4 -31.19 -2.82 0.41
C ALA A 4 -29.69 -2.84 0.73
N ALA A 5 -28.91 -2.01 0.04
CA ALA A 5 -27.52 -1.80 0.39
C ALA A 5 -27.48 -1.18 1.79
N SER A 6 -26.97 -1.92 2.78
CA SER A 6 -26.73 -1.39 4.11
C SER A 6 -25.70 -0.26 4.00
N VAL A 7 -26.03 0.93 4.51
CA VAL A 7 -25.04 1.99 4.69
C VAL A 7 -23.93 1.43 5.59
N PRO A 8 -22.66 1.39 5.15
CA PRO A 8 -21.58 0.95 6.01
C PRO A 8 -21.54 1.85 7.24
N PRO A 9 -21.35 1.29 8.46
CA PRO A 9 -21.29 2.10 9.66
C PRO A 9 -20.19 3.15 9.52
N ALA A 10 -20.45 4.36 10.00
CA ALA A 10 -19.46 5.42 10.02
C ALA A 10 -18.22 4.92 10.78
N LEU A 11 -17.06 4.94 10.12
CA LEU A 11 -15.81 4.57 10.76
C LEU A 11 -15.54 5.56 11.91
N PRO A 12 -15.06 5.07 13.06
CA PRO A 12 -14.74 5.95 14.17
C PRO A 12 -13.67 6.96 13.75
N ALA A 13 -13.90 8.23 14.09
CA ALA A 13 -12.93 9.28 13.80
C ALA A 13 -11.61 8.99 14.53
N ILE A 14 -10.51 8.96 13.79
CA ILE A 14 -9.17 8.79 14.36
C ILE A 14 -8.70 10.15 14.87
N ALA A 15 -8.38 10.24 16.16
CA ALA A 15 -7.84 11.46 16.76
C ALA A 15 -6.58 11.94 15.99
N PRO A 16 -6.45 13.23 15.65
CA PRO A 16 -5.31 13.74 14.86
C PRO A 16 -3.95 13.43 15.49
N ALA A 17 -3.85 13.44 16.82
CA ALA A 17 -2.64 13.08 17.55
C ALA A 17 -2.25 11.61 17.33
N ARG A 18 -3.24 10.71 17.36
CA ARG A 18 -3.03 9.28 17.10
C ARG A 18 -2.60 9.03 15.66
N LEU A 19 -3.22 9.70 14.70
CA LEU A 19 -2.84 9.60 13.29
C LEU A 19 -1.39 10.04 13.05
N ARG A 20 -0.97 11.16 13.65
CA ARG A 20 0.43 11.63 13.57
C ARG A 20 1.40 10.62 14.18
N ALA A 21 1.08 10.06 15.35
CA ALA A 21 1.93 9.08 16.01
C ALA A 21 2.07 7.77 15.22
N VAL A 22 0.99 7.30 14.59
CA VAL A 22 1.04 6.12 13.71
C VAL A 22 1.90 6.41 12.48
N ARG A 23 1.69 7.55 11.82
CA ARG A 23 2.48 7.94 10.63
C ARG A 23 3.97 8.04 10.94
N SER A 24 4.36 8.72 12.01
CA SER A 24 5.77 8.89 12.35
C SER A 24 6.45 7.55 12.65
N ARG A 25 5.80 6.69 13.44
CA ARG A 25 6.33 5.36 13.78
C ARG A 25 6.41 4.45 12.56
N LEU A 26 5.39 4.47 11.70
CA LEU A 26 5.37 3.66 10.47
C LEU A 26 6.47 4.10 9.50
N LEU A 27 6.65 5.40 9.31
CA LEU A 27 7.69 5.93 8.43
C LEU A 27 9.10 5.66 8.97
N ALA A 28 9.31 5.80 10.27
CA ALA A 28 10.59 5.47 10.91
C ALA A 28 10.93 3.98 10.74
N TRP A 29 9.97 3.10 11.01
CA TRP A 29 10.16 1.67 10.79
C TRP A 29 10.42 1.33 9.32
N TYR A 30 9.66 1.93 8.40
CA TYR A 30 9.81 1.69 6.95
C TYR A 30 11.21 2.10 6.47
N ALA A 31 11.75 3.22 6.95
CA ALA A 31 13.09 3.68 6.59
C ALA A 31 14.20 2.68 7.01
N GLU A 32 13.99 1.92 8.08
CA GLU A 32 14.94 0.91 8.58
C GLU A 32 14.74 -0.48 7.94
N HIS A 33 13.51 -0.82 7.52
CA HIS A 33 13.13 -2.20 7.16
C HIS A 33 12.61 -2.35 5.72
N GLU A 34 12.68 -1.33 4.88
CA GLU A 34 12.18 -1.45 3.51
C GLU A 34 12.95 -2.50 2.70
N GLN A 35 12.21 -3.30 1.93
CA GLN A 35 12.80 -4.12 0.89
C GLN A 35 13.00 -3.27 -0.38
N PRO A 36 14.22 -3.23 -0.96
CA PRO A 36 14.46 -2.49 -2.18
C PRO A 36 13.78 -3.18 -3.36
N PHE A 37 12.86 -2.48 -4.03
CA PHE A 37 12.27 -2.91 -5.28
C PHE A 37 12.60 -1.86 -6.36
N PRO A 38 13.03 -2.25 -7.58
CA PRO A 38 13.46 -1.33 -8.64
C PRO A 38 12.41 -0.25 -8.97
N TRP A 39 11.13 -0.63 -8.98
CA TRP A 39 10.02 0.28 -9.27
C TRP A 39 9.68 1.26 -8.13
N ARG A 40 10.28 1.13 -6.93
CA ARG A 40 10.10 2.12 -5.85
C ARG A 40 10.99 3.35 -6.02
N THR A 41 12.13 3.20 -6.68
CA THR A 41 13.07 4.29 -6.96
C THR A 41 12.98 4.77 -8.41
N ALA A 42 12.47 3.94 -9.32
CA ALA A 42 12.19 4.33 -10.70
C ALA A 42 11.06 5.39 -10.73
N ARG A 43 11.37 6.57 -11.28
CA ARG A 43 10.36 7.60 -11.61
C ARG A 43 9.63 7.28 -12.92
N ASP A 44 9.57 6.02 -13.31
CA ASP A 44 8.89 5.55 -14.52
C ASP A 44 7.46 5.11 -14.16
N PRO A 45 6.42 5.83 -14.61
CA PRO A 45 5.02 5.45 -14.38
C PRO A 45 4.68 4.06 -14.94
N TYR A 46 5.35 3.62 -16.01
CA TYR A 46 5.13 2.29 -16.59
C TYR A 46 5.60 1.18 -15.64
N ALA A 47 6.83 1.30 -15.10
CA ALA A 47 7.35 0.37 -14.09
C ALA A 47 6.43 0.26 -12.87
N ALA A 48 5.89 1.38 -12.38
CA ALA A 48 4.95 1.38 -11.26
C ALA A 48 3.63 0.66 -11.59
N MET A 49 3.09 0.87 -12.80
CA MET A 49 1.86 0.20 -13.26
C MET A 49 2.07 -1.32 -13.38
N VAL A 50 3.17 -1.76 -14.00
CA VAL A 50 3.48 -3.19 -14.15
C VAL A 50 3.60 -3.87 -12.78
N ALA A 51 4.32 -3.24 -11.85
CA ALA A 51 4.43 -3.75 -10.48
C ALA A 51 3.08 -3.84 -9.76
N ALA A 52 2.20 -2.84 -9.94
CA ALA A 52 0.87 -2.84 -9.35
C ALA A 52 -0.03 -3.96 -9.91
N VAL A 53 0.03 -4.23 -11.22
CA VAL A 53 -0.72 -5.32 -11.86
C VAL A 53 -0.17 -6.68 -11.42
N ALA A 54 1.14 -6.84 -11.40
CA ALA A 54 1.76 -8.11 -11.00
C ALA A 54 1.50 -8.45 -9.51
N ALA A 55 1.45 -7.43 -8.64
CA ALA A 55 1.13 -7.59 -7.22
C ALA A 55 -0.32 -8.02 -6.93
N GLN A 56 -1.25 -7.88 -7.90
CA GLN A 56 -2.61 -8.39 -7.75
C GLN A 56 -2.68 -9.91 -7.87
N GLN A 57 -1.77 -10.52 -8.63
CA GLN A 57 -1.81 -11.94 -8.97
C GLN A 57 -0.70 -12.75 -8.29
N THR A 58 0.40 -12.08 -7.90
CA THR A 58 1.61 -12.73 -7.39
C THR A 58 2.29 -11.88 -6.30
N GLN A 59 3.26 -12.47 -5.60
CA GLN A 59 4.07 -11.74 -4.62
C GLN A 59 5.08 -10.81 -5.31
N MET A 60 5.36 -9.64 -4.74
CA MET A 60 6.35 -8.69 -5.30
C MET A 60 7.75 -9.29 -5.47
N SER A 61 8.15 -10.22 -4.61
CA SER A 61 9.39 -10.99 -4.74
C SER A 61 9.46 -11.81 -6.02
N ARG A 62 8.32 -12.32 -6.51
CA ARG A 62 8.23 -13.08 -7.76
C ARG A 62 8.38 -12.20 -8.99
N VAL A 63 7.97 -10.93 -8.90
CA VAL A 63 8.11 -9.94 -9.98
C VAL A 63 9.58 -9.57 -10.20
N LEU A 64 10.40 -9.58 -9.15
CA LEU A 64 11.84 -9.34 -9.27
C LEU A 64 12.57 -10.39 -10.12
N GLU A 65 12.02 -11.60 -10.27
CA GLU A 65 12.65 -12.64 -11.08
C GLU A 65 12.51 -12.41 -12.59
N ILE A 66 11.55 -11.57 -13.01
CA ILE A 66 11.19 -11.33 -14.41
C ILE A 66 11.44 -9.89 -14.86
N TYR A 67 11.83 -9.02 -13.93
CA TYR A 67 12.16 -7.62 -14.18
C TYR A 67 13.64 -7.48 -14.52
#